data_AF-A0A2E5LP39-F1
#
_entry.id   AF-A0A2E5LP39-F1
#
_cell.length_a   1.000
_cell.length_b   1.000
_cell.length_c   1.000
_cell.angle_alpha   90.00
_cell.angle_beta   90.00
_cell.angle_gamma   90.00
#
_symmetry.space_group_name_H-M   'P 1'
#
loop_
_entity.id
_entity.type
_entity.pdbx_description
1 polymer ?
#
loop_
_entity_poly.entity_id
_entity_poly.type
_entity_poly.pdbx_seq_one_letter_code
_entity_poly.pdbx_strand_id
1 'polypeptide(L)'
;MTAIDAGGIGLALLVNSEHQIFAGLVTDGDIRRALLAGSGLSSPVASIPRPNATVSQSEMSTSEIASLFSKAIRIIPILNKNNQVVDLAIMESRVRLPIAEPVIGEKELRYVTEAILGGWVSSAGSFITRFEKLFAGYCGSTYAIATSSGTTALHLALAALNITTNDEVIVPTFSFISTANAVCYTGARPIFVDSEEESWNIDPELIEASITPATKAIIAVHIYGHPAKMDAIRKIASKNNLKVVEDAAEAHGALYKGHRVGNLGDVGCFSFYGNKTVTTGEGGMIVTDNPDLAEKIRILRDHGMSPTKKYWHIALGYNYRMTNLQAALGVAQMEKIDSLLAAKERISVRYSEALKNVPGINLPQSHDWAVRSTWLYTITVNTKSFGKNRDQLMEFLKSQEIDARPAFPSIHKQPIYNTGQKLAVAEKLSNTGLSLPSSVNLLDTDVDRICTVIKTFHEN
;
A
#
# COMPACT_ATOMS: atom_id res chain seq x y z
N MET A 1 6.78 -30.15 -26.76
CA MET A 1 5.78 -29.67 -25.79
C MET A 1 5.43 -28.26 -26.18
N THR A 2 4.14 -27.96 -26.32
CA THR A 2 3.64 -26.61 -26.62
C THR A 2 3.21 -26.00 -25.29
N ALA A 3 3.79 -24.87 -24.90
CA ALA A 3 3.34 -24.16 -23.71
C ALA A 3 1.96 -23.56 -24.01
N ILE A 4 0.96 -23.91 -23.19
CA ILE A 4 -0.42 -23.42 -23.34
C ILE A 4 -0.57 -22.03 -22.69
N ASP A 5 0.32 -21.68 -21.75
CA ASP A 5 0.38 -20.36 -21.09
C ASP A 5 1.80 -20.10 -20.54
N ALA A 6 2.33 -18.89 -20.76
CA ALA A 6 3.66 -18.46 -20.31
C ALA A 6 3.65 -17.82 -18.89
N GLY A 7 2.47 -17.62 -18.29
CA GLY A 7 2.29 -17.05 -16.95
C GLY A 7 2.06 -18.09 -15.83
N GLY A 8 2.40 -19.36 -16.07
CA GLY A 8 1.91 -20.51 -15.29
C GLY A 8 2.09 -20.45 -13.77
N ILE A 9 1.04 -20.85 -13.05
CA ILE A 9 0.92 -20.90 -11.58
C ILE A 9 1.64 -22.11 -10.91
N GLY A 10 2.72 -22.62 -11.51
CA GLY A 10 3.42 -23.81 -10.99
C GLY A 10 2.69 -25.15 -11.22
N LEU A 11 1.78 -25.18 -12.21
CA LEU A 11 0.99 -26.35 -12.62
C LEU A 11 1.25 -26.67 -14.09
N ALA A 12 1.43 -27.95 -14.42
CA ALA A 12 1.45 -28.45 -15.79
C ALA A 12 0.29 -29.41 -16.01
N LEU A 13 -0.59 -29.09 -16.97
CA LEU A 13 -1.60 -30.01 -17.45
C LEU A 13 -1.01 -30.87 -18.56
N LEU A 14 -1.11 -32.17 -18.40
CA LEU A 14 -0.67 -33.16 -19.36
C LEU A 14 -1.84 -33.50 -20.27
N VAL A 15 -1.61 -33.42 -21.57
CA VAL A 15 -2.59 -33.77 -22.59
C VAL A 15 -1.94 -34.68 -23.63
N ASN A 16 -2.73 -35.52 -24.29
CA ASN A 16 -2.22 -36.32 -25.40
C ASN A 16 -1.88 -35.42 -26.60
N SER A 17 -0.88 -35.83 -27.39
CA SER A 17 -0.35 -35.03 -28.50
C SER A 17 -1.31 -34.91 -29.68
N GLU A 18 -2.18 -35.90 -29.90
CA GLU A 18 -3.04 -35.97 -31.09
C GLU A 18 -4.38 -35.25 -30.94
N HIS A 19 -4.96 -35.24 -29.74
CA HIS A 19 -6.34 -34.77 -29.52
C HIS A 19 -6.50 -33.81 -28.34
N GLN A 20 -5.41 -33.43 -27.67
CA GLN A 20 -5.41 -32.59 -26.47
C GLN A 20 -6.30 -33.13 -25.34
N ILE A 21 -6.48 -34.46 -25.28
CA ILE A 21 -7.26 -35.13 -24.23
C ILE A 21 -6.45 -35.10 -22.94
N PHE A 22 -7.09 -34.70 -21.84
CA PHE A 22 -6.48 -34.64 -20.53
C PHE A 22 -5.93 -36.00 -20.08
N ALA A 23 -4.66 -36.03 -19.70
CA ALA A 23 -3.90 -37.21 -19.28
C ALA A 23 -3.36 -37.12 -17.85
N GLY A 24 -3.60 -36.00 -17.17
CA GLY A 24 -3.20 -35.77 -15.78
C GLY A 24 -2.63 -34.37 -15.55
N LEU A 25 -2.25 -34.08 -14.32
CA LEU A 25 -1.60 -32.83 -13.95
C LEU A 25 -0.37 -33.10 -13.10
N VAL A 26 0.60 -32.20 -13.18
CA VAL A 26 1.84 -32.25 -12.40
C VAL A 26 2.02 -30.90 -11.71
N THR A 27 2.28 -30.95 -10.41
CA THR A 27 2.57 -29.76 -9.59
C THR A 27 4.07 -29.57 -9.39
N ASP A 28 4.48 -28.38 -8.93
CA ASP A 28 5.84 -28.11 -8.48
C ASP A 28 6.34 -29.12 -7.42
N GLY A 29 5.45 -29.55 -6.53
CA GLY A 29 5.72 -30.56 -5.50
C GLY A 29 6.00 -31.95 -6.09
N ASP A 30 5.29 -32.35 -7.15
CA ASP A 30 5.54 -33.61 -7.87
C ASP A 30 6.90 -33.57 -8.57
N ILE A 31 7.21 -32.47 -9.25
CA ILE A 31 8.51 -32.26 -9.91
C ILE A 31 9.63 -32.32 -8.87
N ARG A 32 9.48 -31.61 -7.75
CA ARG A 32 10.46 -31.61 -6.65
C ARG A 32 10.72 -33.02 -6.12
N ARG A 33 9.66 -33.79 -5.85
CA ARG A 33 9.80 -35.19 -5.38
C ARG A 33 10.50 -36.06 -6.41
N ALA A 34 10.18 -35.91 -7.69
CA ALA A 34 10.82 -36.68 -8.76
C ALA A 34 12.31 -36.35 -8.91
N LEU A 35 12.69 -35.07 -8.81
CA LEU A 35 14.10 -34.64 -8.82
C LEU A 35 14.87 -35.20 -7.61
N LEU A 36 14.27 -35.15 -6.41
CA LEU A 36 14.86 -35.74 -5.20
C LEU A 36 14.99 -37.27 -5.29
N ALA A 37 14.11 -37.92 -6.05
CA ALA A 37 14.17 -39.35 -6.34
C ALA A 37 15.13 -39.72 -7.50
N GLY A 38 15.89 -38.76 -8.03
CA GLY A 38 16.91 -38.99 -9.05
C GLY A 38 16.48 -38.75 -10.51
N SER A 39 15.29 -38.18 -10.75
CA SER A 39 14.92 -37.72 -12.10
C SER A 39 15.79 -36.55 -12.52
N GLY A 40 16.18 -36.49 -13.80
CA GLY A 40 16.95 -35.38 -14.37
C GLY A 40 16.04 -34.29 -14.93
N LEU A 41 16.58 -33.10 -15.19
CA LEU A 41 15.84 -32.00 -15.83
C LEU A 41 15.39 -32.34 -17.26
N SER A 42 16.02 -33.32 -17.90
CA SER A 42 15.66 -33.84 -19.21
C SER A 42 14.68 -35.02 -19.16
N SER A 43 14.28 -35.48 -17.97
CA SER A 43 13.33 -36.59 -17.84
C SER A 43 11.95 -36.18 -18.39
N PRO A 44 11.26 -37.08 -19.13
CA PRO A 44 9.92 -36.78 -19.62
C PRO A 44 8.96 -36.47 -18.46
N VAL A 45 8.19 -35.39 -18.57
CA VAL A 45 7.18 -35.03 -17.54
C VAL A 45 6.16 -36.15 -17.31
N ALA A 46 5.90 -36.97 -18.32
CA ALA A 46 5.00 -38.12 -18.24
C ALA A 46 5.49 -39.21 -17.27
N SER A 47 6.80 -39.31 -17.02
CA SER A 47 7.40 -40.30 -16.11
C SER A 47 7.38 -39.86 -14.64
N ILE A 48 6.92 -38.64 -14.34
CA ILE A 48 6.83 -38.13 -12.97
C ILE A 48 5.68 -38.85 -12.25
N PRO A 49 5.95 -39.55 -11.12
CA PRO A 49 4.91 -40.17 -10.30
C PRO A 49 3.92 -39.11 -9.79
N ARG A 50 2.63 -39.36 -10.01
CA ARG A 50 1.55 -38.44 -9.66
C ARG A 50 0.26 -39.21 -9.33
N PRO A 51 -0.58 -38.70 -8.42
CA PRO A 51 -1.90 -39.27 -8.18
C PRO A 51 -2.84 -39.03 -9.37
N ASN A 52 -3.91 -39.82 -9.45
CA ASN A 52 -5.00 -39.55 -10.39
C ASN A 52 -5.65 -38.20 -10.04
N ALA A 53 -5.77 -37.32 -11.03
CA ALA A 53 -6.40 -36.02 -10.83
C ALA A 53 -7.92 -36.19 -10.70
N THR A 54 -8.49 -35.50 -9.71
CA THR A 54 -9.95 -35.27 -9.66
C THR A 54 -10.30 -34.24 -10.72
N VAL A 55 -11.28 -34.54 -11.56
CA VAL A 55 -11.73 -33.69 -12.68
C VAL A 55 -13.22 -33.40 -12.58
N SER A 56 -13.66 -32.35 -13.25
CA SER A 56 -15.08 -32.00 -13.39
C SER A 56 -15.44 -31.87 -14.87
N GLN A 57 -16.73 -32.02 -15.20
CA GLN A 57 -17.27 -31.73 -16.53
C GLN A 57 -17.77 -30.29 -16.60
N SER A 58 -17.62 -29.65 -17.76
CA SER A 58 -17.99 -28.24 -18.00
C SER A 58 -19.46 -27.90 -17.73
N GLU A 59 -20.32 -28.91 -17.67
CA GLU A 59 -21.75 -28.81 -17.41
C GLU A 59 -22.10 -28.87 -15.91
N MET A 60 -21.14 -29.23 -15.03
CA MET A 60 -21.37 -29.26 -13.59
C MET A 60 -21.54 -27.85 -13.02
N SER A 61 -22.45 -27.69 -12.06
CA SER A 61 -22.65 -26.43 -11.36
C SER A 61 -21.47 -26.10 -10.44
N THR A 62 -21.30 -24.82 -10.11
CA THR A 62 -20.26 -24.35 -9.19
C THR A 62 -20.32 -25.04 -7.82
N SER A 63 -21.51 -25.34 -7.31
CA SER A 63 -21.68 -26.04 -6.03
C SER A 63 -21.21 -27.48 -6.09
N GLU A 64 -21.46 -28.18 -7.20
CA GLU A 64 -21.01 -29.55 -7.40
C GLU A 64 -19.48 -29.58 -7.55
N ILE A 65 -18.90 -28.65 -8.32
CA ILE A 65 -17.44 -28.48 -8.43
C ILE A 65 -16.83 -28.19 -7.05
N ALA A 66 -17.44 -27.30 -6.26
CA ALA A 66 -16.94 -26.95 -4.94
C ALA A 66 -16.88 -28.16 -3.99
N SER A 67 -17.84 -29.09 -4.10
CA SER A 67 -17.90 -30.31 -3.27
C SER A 67 -16.78 -31.32 -3.55
N LEU A 68 -16.12 -31.21 -4.72
CA LEU A 68 -15.01 -32.07 -5.10
C LEU A 68 -13.68 -31.65 -4.45
N PHE A 69 -13.59 -30.43 -3.92
CA PHE A 69 -12.39 -29.97 -3.25
C PHE A 69 -12.23 -30.61 -1.86
N SER A 70 -10.97 -30.78 -1.45
CA SER A 70 -10.62 -31.26 -0.11
C SER A 70 -9.27 -30.70 0.32
N LYS A 71 -8.81 -30.98 1.55
CA LYS A 71 -7.46 -30.59 1.97
C LYS A 71 -6.36 -31.10 1.02
N ALA A 72 -6.60 -32.24 0.34
CA ALA A 72 -5.67 -32.85 -0.60
C ALA A 72 -5.93 -32.47 -2.07
N ILE A 73 -7.16 -32.10 -2.43
CA ILE A 73 -7.56 -31.75 -3.80
C ILE A 73 -7.81 -30.25 -3.86
N ARG A 74 -6.86 -29.51 -4.44
CA ARG A 74 -6.93 -28.05 -4.57
C ARG A 74 -7.07 -27.56 -6.00
N ILE A 75 -6.91 -28.43 -6.98
CA ILE A 75 -6.97 -28.10 -8.40
C ILE A 75 -7.84 -29.16 -9.05
N ILE A 76 -8.84 -28.72 -9.80
CA ILE A 76 -9.78 -29.56 -10.53
C ILE A 76 -9.82 -29.07 -11.98
N PRO A 77 -9.22 -29.81 -12.93
CA PRO A 77 -9.40 -29.56 -14.35
C PRO A 77 -10.87 -29.73 -14.76
N ILE A 78 -11.38 -28.76 -15.51
CA ILE A 78 -12.73 -28.76 -16.07
C ILE A 78 -12.61 -29.22 -17.52
N LEU A 79 -13.29 -30.32 -17.83
CA LEU A 79 -13.23 -30.99 -19.12
C LEU A 79 -14.52 -30.75 -19.90
N ASN A 80 -14.40 -30.61 -21.22
CA ASN A 80 -15.57 -30.68 -22.11
C ASN A 80 -15.96 -32.15 -22.39
N LYS A 81 -17.04 -32.35 -23.16
CA LYS A 81 -17.53 -33.67 -23.59
C LYS A 81 -16.51 -34.55 -24.32
N ASN A 82 -15.45 -33.95 -24.89
CA ASN A 82 -14.37 -34.65 -25.57
C ASN A 82 -13.18 -34.93 -24.65
N ASN A 83 -13.32 -34.73 -23.33
CA ASN A 83 -12.26 -34.84 -22.32
C ASN A 83 -11.07 -33.91 -22.55
N GLN A 84 -11.30 -32.77 -23.22
CA GLN A 84 -10.29 -31.73 -23.39
C GLN A 84 -10.43 -30.72 -22.25
N VAL A 85 -9.31 -30.24 -21.71
CA VAL A 85 -9.34 -29.21 -20.68
C VAL A 85 -9.83 -27.90 -21.30
N VAL A 86 -10.88 -27.33 -20.72
CA VAL A 86 -11.44 -26.04 -21.12
C VAL A 86 -11.29 -24.98 -20.04
N ASP A 87 -11.14 -25.38 -18.78
CA ASP A 87 -10.97 -24.47 -17.64
C ASP A 87 -10.34 -25.20 -16.42
N LEU A 88 -10.06 -24.47 -15.34
CA LEU A 88 -9.53 -24.97 -14.09
C LEU A 88 -10.29 -24.36 -12.91
N ALA A 89 -10.82 -25.19 -12.02
CA ALA A 89 -11.26 -24.75 -10.71
C ALA A 89 -10.11 -24.93 -9.69
N ILE A 90 -9.77 -23.86 -8.97
CA ILE A 90 -8.69 -23.87 -7.99
C ILE A 90 -9.27 -23.47 -6.63
N MET A 91 -9.09 -24.33 -5.63
CA MET A 91 -9.37 -23.98 -4.24
C MET A 91 -8.18 -23.24 -3.68
N GLU A 92 -8.22 -21.92 -3.80
CA GLU A 92 -7.40 -21.05 -2.96
C GLU A 92 -7.96 -21.08 -1.53
N SER A 93 -7.51 -22.04 -0.72
CA SER A 93 -7.46 -21.75 0.71
C SER A 93 -6.32 -20.74 0.88
N ARG A 94 -6.60 -19.44 0.91
CA ARG A 94 -5.64 -18.50 1.50
C ARG A 94 -5.48 -18.92 2.95
N VAL A 95 -4.45 -19.75 3.18
CA VAL A 95 -4.15 -20.31 4.51
C VAL A 95 -4.04 -19.14 5.46
N ARG A 96 -3.32 -18.10 5.03
CA ARG A 96 -3.14 -16.84 5.70
C ARG A 96 -3.74 -15.68 4.91
N LEU A 97 -4.47 -14.79 5.57
CA LEU A 97 -4.94 -13.52 5.02
C LEU A 97 -3.98 -12.41 5.45
N PRO A 98 -3.04 -11.98 4.59
CA PRO A 98 -2.08 -10.96 4.94
C PRO A 98 -2.71 -9.57 5.00
N ILE A 99 -2.05 -8.67 5.72
CA ILE A 99 -2.53 -7.28 5.89
C ILE A 99 -2.69 -6.55 4.56
N ALA A 100 -1.75 -6.75 3.62
CA ALA A 100 -1.71 -6.12 2.31
C ALA A 100 -0.71 -6.87 1.43
N GLU A 101 -1.08 -7.11 0.17
CA GLU A 101 -0.25 -7.70 -0.87
C GLU A 101 -0.24 -6.80 -2.11
N PRO A 102 0.92 -6.66 -2.78
CA PRO A 102 1.00 -5.96 -4.04
C PRO A 102 0.33 -6.76 -5.16
N VAL A 103 -0.39 -6.09 -6.05
CA VAL A 103 -0.94 -6.71 -7.27
C VAL A 103 -0.03 -6.43 -8.45
N ILE A 104 0.81 -7.41 -8.74
CA ILE A 104 1.77 -7.43 -9.85
C ILE A 104 1.21 -8.34 -10.94
N GLY A 105 1.16 -7.87 -12.17
CA GLY A 105 0.64 -8.63 -13.32
C GLY A 105 1.50 -8.46 -14.57
N GLU A 106 0.91 -8.78 -15.72
CA GLU A 106 1.60 -8.82 -17.01
C GLU A 106 2.26 -7.48 -17.38
N LYS A 107 1.58 -6.36 -17.15
CA LYS A 107 2.11 -5.02 -17.49
C LYS A 107 3.34 -4.66 -16.66
N GLU A 108 3.33 -4.96 -15.36
CA GLU A 108 4.47 -4.77 -14.48
C GLU A 108 5.69 -5.54 -14.99
N LEU A 109 5.49 -6.84 -15.26
CA LEU A 109 6.54 -7.71 -15.79
C LEU A 109 7.07 -7.15 -17.11
N ARG A 110 6.18 -6.84 -18.06
CA ARG A 110 6.53 -6.32 -19.38
C ARG A 110 7.36 -5.04 -19.31
N TYR A 111 6.93 -4.04 -18.54
CA TYR A 111 7.64 -2.75 -18.48
C TYR A 111 8.98 -2.86 -17.75
N VAL A 112 9.07 -3.68 -16.70
CA VAL A 112 10.36 -3.97 -16.04
C VAL A 112 11.30 -4.70 -16.99
N THR A 113 10.81 -5.69 -17.74
CA THR A 113 11.59 -6.37 -18.78
C THR A 113 12.04 -5.39 -19.89
N GLU A 114 11.19 -4.47 -20.32
CA GLU A 114 11.57 -3.42 -21.29
C GLU A 114 12.71 -2.55 -20.77
N ALA A 115 12.66 -2.12 -19.50
CA ALA A 115 13.73 -1.35 -18.87
C ALA A 115 15.05 -2.14 -18.80
N ILE A 116 14.99 -3.45 -18.51
CA ILE A 116 16.15 -4.35 -18.49
C ILE A 116 16.73 -4.52 -19.90
N LEU A 117 15.90 -4.88 -20.88
CA LEU A 117 16.33 -5.12 -22.26
C LEU A 117 16.88 -3.85 -22.92
N GLY A 118 16.37 -2.68 -22.54
CA GLY A 118 16.90 -1.38 -22.98
C GLY A 118 18.21 -0.97 -22.31
N GLY A 119 18.70 -1.67 -21.29
CA GLY A 119 19.92 -1.36 -20.55
C GLY A 119 19.80 -0.18 -19.57
N TRP A 120 18.64 0.48 -19.51
CA TRP A 120 18.37 1.62 -18.63
C TRP A 120 17.78 1.13 -17.30
N VAL A 121 18.62 0.56 -16.44
CA VAL A 121 18.18 -0.05 -15.16
C VAL A 121 18.33 0.87 -13.94
N SER A 122 19.10 1.95 -14.07
CA SER A 122 19.43 2.87 -12.96
C SER A 122 18.52 4.10 -12.96
N SER A 123 18.93 5.17 -12.29
CA SER A 123 18.21 6.45 -12.16
C SER A 123 18.12 7.32 -13.42
N ALA A 124 18.26 6.72 -14.60
CA ALA A 124 18.05 7.35 -15.89
C ALA A 124 17.23 6.40 -16.77
N GLY A 125 16.22 6.93 -17.46
CA GLY A 125 15.38 6.17 -18.38
C GLY A 125 13.99 6.78 -18.56
N SER A 126 13.29 6.34 -19.62
CA SER A 126 12.01 6.92 -20.06
C SER A 126 10.85 6.68 -19.08
N PHE A 127 10.86 5.57 -18.33
CA PHE A 127 9.79 5.26 -17.38
C PHE A 127 9.76 6.26 -16.22
N ILE A 128 10.90 6.83 -15.81
CA ILE A 128 10.95 7.84 -14.75
C ILE A 128 10.12 9.07 -15.17
N THR A 129 10.41 9.64 -16.34
CA THR A 129 9.68 10.80 -16.86
C THR A 129 8.21 10.46 -17.13
N ARG A 130 7.92 9.26 -17.64
CA ARG A 130 6.54 8.81 -17.85
C ARG A 130 5.77 8.70 -16.54
N PHE A 131 6.38 8.14 -15.49
CA PHE A 131 5.77 8.01 -14.18
C PHE A 131 5.54 9.36 -13.53
N GLU A 132 6.54 10.25 -13.54
CA GLU A 132 6.42 11.63 -13.05
C GLU A 132 5.24 12.35 -13.76
N LYS A 133 5.13 12.27 -15.09
CA LYS A 133 4.02 12.90 -15.84
C LYS A 133 2.65 12.31 -15.51
N LEU A 134 2.53 10.98 -15.46
CA LEU A 134 1.27 10.31 -15.10
C LEU A 134 0.82 10.70 -13.71
N PHE A 135 1.75 10.73 -12.75
CA PHE A 135 1.45 11.02 -11.37
C PHE A 135 1.12 12.49 -11.15
N ALA A 136 1.86 13.41 -11.78
CA ALA A 136 1.56 14.85 -11.76
C ALA A 136 0.13 15.12 -12.22
N GLY A 137 -0.24 14.56 -13.40
CA GLY A 137 -1.59 14.68 -13.95
C GLY A 137 -2.66 14.04 -13.07
N TYR A 138 -2.37 12.89 -12.46
CA TYR A 138 -3.31 12.21 -11.55
C TYR A 138 -3.63 13.01 -10.28
N CYS A 139 -2.62 13.67 -9.69
CA CYS A 139 -2.78 14.55 -8.54
C CYS A 139 -3.32 15.95 -8.91
N GLY A 140 -3.43 16.28 -10.20
CA GLY A 140 -3.78 17.63 -10.65
C GLY A 140 -2.70 18.66 -10.34
N SER A 141 -1.44 18.24 -10.29
CA SER A 141 -0.25 19.08 -10.04
C SER A 141 0.56 19.28 -11.32
N THR A 142 1.37 20.33 -11.36
CA THR A 142 2.20 20.67 -12.52
C THR A 142 3.47 19.83 -12.57
N TYR A 143 4.12 19.62 -11.42
CA TYR A 143 5.39 18.90 -11.33
C TYR A 143 5.28 17.70 -10.40
N ALA A 144 5.88 16.59 -10.83
CA ALA A 144 6.19 15.46 -9.97
C ALA A 144 7.67 15.10 -10.09
N ILE A 145 8.28 14.72 -8.97
CA ILE A 145 9.70 14.37 -8.86
C ILE A 145 9.82 13.04 -8.12
N ALA A 146 10.22 12.00 -8.83
CA ALA A 146 10.32 10.65 -8.28
C ALA A 146 11.52 10.52 -7.34
N THR A 147 11.34 9.86 -6.19
CA THR A 147 12.37 9.62 -5.18
C THR A 147 12.50 8.14 -4.81
N SER A 148 13.58 7.79 -4.11
CA SER A 148 13.86 6.41 -3.71
C SER A 148 12.88 5.81 -2.68
N SER A 149 12.23 6.65 -1.87
CA SER A 149 11.21 6.25 -0.88
C SER A 149 10.35 7.44 -0.44
N GLY A 150 9.19 7.18 0.16
CA GLY A 150 8.36 8.25 0.77
C GLY A 150 9.07 9.03 1.88
N THR A 151 9.94 8.39 2.65
CA THR A 151 10.76 9.09 3.66
C THR A 151 11.74 10.06 3.01
N THR A 152 12.39 9.66 1.92
CA THR A 152 13.27 10.57 1.17
C THR A 152 12.49 11.69 0.48
N ALA A 153 11.24 11.45 0.09
CA ALA A 153 10.35 12.50 -0.43
C ALA A 153 10.10 13.58 0.64
N LEU A 154 9.70 13.19 1.86
CA LEU A 154 9.46 14.12 2.97
C LEU A 154 10.71 14.91 3.34
N HIS A 155 11.85 14.24 3.51
CA HIS A 155 13.10 14.92 3.85
C HIS A 155 13.50 15.93 2.78
N LEU A 156 13.43 15.54 1.50
CA LEU A 156 13.81 16.39 0.39
C LEU A 156 12.87 17.58 0.22
N ALA A 157 11.56 17.40 0.45
CA ALA A 157 10.58 18.48 0.46
C ALA A 157 10.91 19.53 1.55
N LEU A 158 11.20 19.09 2.78
CA LEU A 158 11.58 19.99 3.87
C LEU A 158 12.91 20.72 3.60
N ALA A 159 13.93 20.00 3.10
CA ALA A 159 15.19 20.62 2.71
C ALA A 159 15.01 21.65 1.58
N ALA A 160 14.15 21.35 0.60
CA ALA A 160 13.83 22.27 -0.49
C ALA A 160 13.04 23.51 0.00
N LEU A 161 12.25 23.39 1.07
CA LEU A 161 11.63 24.53 1.76
C LEU A 161 12.60 25.35 2.64
N ASN A 162 13.89 24.99 2.66
CA ASN A 162 14.92 25.61 3.53
C ASN A 162 14.66 25.43 5.02
N ILE A 163 14.06 24.29 5.43
CA ILE A 163 13.97 23.93 6.83
C ILE A 163 15.36 23.55 7.35
N THR A 164 15.75 24.08 8.50
CA THR A 164 17.09 23.96 9.10
C THR A 164 17.03 23.73 10.60
N THR A 165 18.21 23.60 11.24
CA THR A 165 18.34 23.38 12.69
C THR A 165 17.70 24.42 13.60
N ASN A 166 17.39 25.61 13.09
CA ASN A 166 16.78 26.69 13.88
C ASN A 166 15.25 26.69 13.79
N ASP A 167 14.68 25.75 13.03
CA ASP A 167 13.28 25.74 12.68
C ASP A 167 12.51 24.67 13.45
N GLU A 168 11.22 24.92 13.59
CA GLU A 168 10.23 23.98 14.07
C GLU A 168 9.27 23.61 12.95
N VAL A 169 8.86 22.34 12.96
CA VAL A 169 7.84 21.81 12.05
C VAL A 169 6.76 21.13 12.87
N ILE A 170 5.52 21.57 12.70
CA ILE A 170 4.35 20.96 13.35
C ILE A 170 4.03 19.63 12.67
N VAL A 171 3.88 18.56 13.46
CA VAL A 171 3.67 17.18 12.97
C VAL A 171 2.58 16.49 13.82
N PRO A 172 1.63 15.74 13.22
CA PRO A 172 0.73 14.89 14.01
C PRO A 172 1.52 13.85 14.77
N THR A 173 1.21 13.66 16.05
CA THR A 173 1.83 12.59 16.82
C THR A 173 1.32 11.20 16.40
N PHE A 174 0.08 11.09 15.93
CA PHE A 174 -0.47 9.86 15.38
C PHE A 174 -0.13 9.77 13.89
N SER A 175 1.04 9.22 13.58
CA SER A 175 1.51 9.01 12.20
C SER A 175 2.63 7.96 12.18
N PHE A 176 3.03 7.53 10.98
CA PHE A 176 4.24 6.74 10.83
C PHE A 176 5.48 7.57 11.17
N ILE A 177 6.48 6.94 11.80
CA ILE A 177 7.64 7.63 12.38
C ILE A 177 8.48 8.42 11.36
N SER A 178 8.40 8.07 10.07
CA SER A 178 9.13 8.78 9.01
C SER A 178 8.77 10.27 8.93
N THR A 179 7.55 10.63 9.30
CA THR A 179 7.05 12.01 9.27
C THR A 179 7.89 12.91 10.19
N ALA A 180 8.13 12.47 11.43
CA ALA A 180 8.97 13.20 12.37
C ALA A 180 10.47 13.03 12.07
N ASN A 181 10.89 11.84 11.64
CA ASN A 181 12.30 11.60 11.30
C ASN A 181 12.77 12.52 10.15
N ALA A 182 11.91 12.76 9.15
CA ALA A 182 12.20 13.66 8.05
C ALA A 182 12.49 15.09 8.51
N VAL A 183 11.78 15.57 9.54
CA VAL A 183 12.07 16.85 10.20
C VAL A 183 13.46 16.80 10.84
N CYS A 184 13.74 15.77 11.64
CA CYS A 184 15.04 15.64 12.31
C CYS A 184 16.23 15.51 11.34
N TYR A 185 16.05 14.92 10.15
CA TYR A 185 17.11 14.84 9.14
C TYR A 185 17.57 16.22 8.62
N THR A 186 16.70 17.24 8.70
CA THR A 186 17.08 18.64 8.40
C THR A 186 17.76 19.36 9.57
N GLY A 187 17.82 18.72 10.75
CA GLY A 187 18.22 19.32 12.02
C GLY A 187 17.08 20.04 12.76
N ALA A 188 15.93 20.26 12.13
CA ALA A 188 14.80 20.94 12.73
C ALA A 188 14.14 20.13 13.87
N ARG A 189 13.36 20.82 14.70
CA ARG A 189 12.61 20.21 15.80
C ARG A 189 11.16 19.90 15.39
N PRO A 190 10.70 18.64 15.49
CA PRO A 190 9.29 18.33 15.34
C PRO A 190 8.50 18.80 16.57
N ILE A 191 7.38 19.48 16.34
CA ILE A 191 6.41 19.90 17.37
C ILE A 191 5.16 19.05 17.21
N PHE A 192 4.91 18.17 18.19
CA PHE A 192 3.82 17.21 18.11
C PHE A 192 2.48 17.83 18.51
N VAL A 193 1.48 17.63 17.65
CA VAL A 193 0.08 18.01 17.86
C VAL A 193 -0.79 16.76 17.91
N ASP A 194 -1.87 16.81 18.71
CA ASP A 194 -2.82 15.72 18.86
C ASP A 194 -3.70 15.54 17.60
N SER A 195 -4.46 14.45 17.58
CA SER A 195 -5.41 14.11 16.53
C SER A 195 -6.83 14.54 16.87
N GLU A 196 -7.67 14.72 15.86
CA GLU A 196 -9.12 14.76 16.04
C GLU A 196 -9.73 13.35 16.11
N GLU A 197 -10.85 13.17 16.82
CA GLU A 197 -11.46 11.84 17.01
C GLU A 197 -12.12 11.28 15.74
N GLU A 198 -12.56 12.16 14.83
CA GLU A 198 -13.36 11.78 13.65
C GLU A 198 -12.50 11.16 12.54
N SER A 199 -11.54 11.93 12.01
CA SER A 199 -10.69 11.51 10.89
C SER A 199 -9.32 10.97 11.31
N TRP A 200 -8.95 11.12 12.59
CA TRP A 200 -7.65 10.77 13.19
C TRP A 200 -6.46 11.58 12.69
N ASN A 201 -6.68 12.49 11.76
CA ASN A 201 -5.68 13.43 11.29
C ASN A 201 -5.36 14.48 12.37
N ILE A 202 -4.32 15.27 12.14
CA ILE A 202 -3.96 16.40 13.00
C ILE A 202 -5.16 17.30 13.26
N ASP A 203 -5.40 17.65 14.52
CA ASP A 203 -6.49 18.57 14.89
C ASP A 203 -6.09 20.02 14.56
N PRO A 204 -6.77 20.70 13.61
CA PRO A 204 -6.45 22.09 13.27
C PRO A 204 -6.62 23.06 14.45
N GLU A 205 -7.51 22.77 15.40
CA GLU A 205 -7.78 23.65 16.55
C GLU A 205 -6.58 23.72 17.52
N LEU A 206 -5.74 22.68 17.53
CA LEU A 206 -4.56 22.60 18.38
C LEU A 206 -3.28 23.14 17.71
N ILE A 207 -3.33 23.44 16.41
CA ILE A 207 -2.17 23.91 15.64
C ILE A 207 -1.76 25.32 16.09
N GLU A 208 -2.70 26.28 16.18
CA GLU A 208 -2.36 27.68 16.47
C GLU A 208 -1.59 27.84 17.80
N ALA A 209 -1.98 27.08 18.83
CA ALA A 209 -1.32 27.10 20.14
C ALA A 209 0.10 26.52 20.12
N SER A 210 0.46 25.77 19.08
CA SER A 210 1.77 25.13 18.92
C SER A 210 2.75 25.97 18.09
N ILE A 211 2.32 27.12 17.57
CA ILE A 211 3.14 28.00 16.75
C ILE A 211 4.04 28.87 17.63
N THR A 212 5.31 28.95 17.25
CA THR A 212 6.32 29.85 17.81
C THR A 212 6.99 30.65 16.67
N PRO A 213 7.85 31.64 16.98
CA PRO A 213 8.65 32.33 15.95
C PRO A 213 9.57 31.40 15.14
N ALA A 214 9.92 30.22 15.68
CA ALA A 214 10.72 29.22 15.00
C ALA A 214 9.90 28.31 14.08
N THR A 215 8.57 28.30 14.19
CA THR A 215 7.71 27.46 13.33
C THR A 215 7.77 27.93 11.88
N LYS A 216 8.07 27.01 10.96
CA LYS A 216 8.15 27.27 9.52
C LYS A 216 7.20 26.45 8.67
N ALA A 217 6.80 25.28 9.14
CA ALA A 217 5.95 24.39 8.37
C ALA A 217 5.01 23.56 9.24
N ILE A 218 3.94 23.06 8.61
CA ILE A 218 3.01 22.07 9.13
C ILE A 218 3.05 20.87 8.18
N ILE A 219 3.22 19.67 8.71
CA ILE A 219 3.03 18.43 7.95
C ILE A 219 1.61 17.91 8.22
N ALA A 220 0.76 17.92 7.20
CA ALA A 220 -0.57 17.34 7.23
C ALA A 220 -0.49 15.90 6.70
N VAL A 221 -0.64 14.91 7.57
CA VAL A 221 -0.70 13.50 7.15
C VAL A 221 -2.15 13.15 6.84
N HIS A 222 -2.37 12.35 5.79
CA HIS A 222 -3.69 11.83 5.42
C HIS A 222 -3.83 10.37 5.88
N ILE A 223 -4.06 10.20 7.18
CA ILE A 223 -3.99 8.94 7.91
C ILE A 223 -4.95 7.90 7.33
N TYR A 224 -4.41 6.71 7.04
CA TYR A 224 -5.09 5.56 6.44
C TYR A 224 -5.85 5.86 5.13
N GLY A 225 -5.56 6.99 4.50
CA GLY A 225 -6.22 7.45 3.28
C GLY A 225 -7.41 8.37 3.49
N HIS A 226 -7.65 8.84 4.72
CA HIS A 226 -8.60 9.91 4.99
C HIS A 226 -7.92 11.28 4.83
N PRO A 227 -8.42 12.19 3.97
CA PRO A 227 -7.87 13.54 3.87
C PRO A 227 -7.99 14.31 5.19
N ALA A 228 -6.96 15.09 5.51
CA ALA A 228 -6.99 16.05 6.61
C ALA A 228 -7.89 17.25 6.26
N LYS A 229 -8.31 18.03 7.26
CA LYS A 229 -9.12 19.25 7.07
C LYS A 229 -8.28 20.39 6.45
N MET A 230 -7.93 20.24 5.17
CA MET A 230 -6.92 21.07 4.50
C MET A 230 -7.28 22.56 4.44
N ASP A 231 -8.55 22.94 4.30
CA ASP A 231 -8.93 24.37 4.32
C ASP A 231 -8.57 25.03 5.66
N ALA A 232 -8.80 24.34 6.77
CA ALA A 232 -8.49 24.86 8.10
C ALA A 232 -6.96 24.98 8.30
N ILE A 233 -6.22 23.94 7.92
CA ILE A 233 -4.75 23.92 8.00
C ILE A 233 -4.16 25.03 7.12
N ARG A 234 -4.65 25.19 5.88
CA ARG A 234 -4.22 26.22 4.93
C ARG A 234 -4.51 27.63 5.44
N LYS A 235 -5.69 27.83 6.06
CA LYS A 235 -6.04 29.12 6.67
C LYS A 235 -5.07 29.49 7.79
N ILE A 236 -4.75 28.55 8.68
CA ILE A 236 -3.80 28.75 9.78
C ILE A 236 -2.39 29.02 9.22
N ALA A 237 -1.95 28.23 8.24
CA ALA A 237 -0.65 28.38 7.62
C ALA A 237 -0.50 29.75 6.94
N SER A 238 -1.50 30.17 6.16
CA SER A 238 -1.50 31.47 5.48
C SER A 238 -1.48 32.64 6.46
N LYS A 239 -2.25 32.56 7.55
CA LYS A 239 -2.28 33.60 8.59
C LYS A 239 -0.92 33.79 9.27
N ASN A 240 -0.14 32.73 9.39
CA ASN A 240 1.13 32.71 10.12
C ASN A 240 2.37 32.59 9.21
N ASN A 241 2.21 32.71 7.89
CA ASN A 241 3.27 32.55 6.90
C ASN A 241 4.05 31.21 7.03
N LEU A 242 3.33 30.12 7.25
CA LEU A 242 3.87 28.77 7.34
C LEU A 242 3.68 28.03 6.02
N LYS A 243 4.60 27.09 5.75
CA LYS A 243 4.49 26.14 4.64
C LYS A 243 3.65 24.92 5.02
N VAL A 244 2.94 24.35 4.06
CA VAL A 244 2.16 23.12 4.26
C VAL A 244 2.75 21.99 3.41
N VAL A 245 3.22 20.94 4.08
CA VAL A 245 3.65 19.69 3.45
C VAL A 245 2.55 18.66 3.65
N GLU A 246 2.03 18.09 2.57
CA GLU A 246 1.14 16.93 2.66
C GLU A 246 1.98 15.65 2.72
N ASP A 247 1.79 14.85 3.76
CA ASP A 247 2.18 13.44 3.75
C ASP A 247 0.97 12.61 3.29
N ALA A 248 0.96 12.34 1.99
CA ALA A 248 -0.04 11.56 1.29
C ALA A 248 0.41 10.11 1.06
N ALA A 249 1.40 9.61 1.81
CA ALA A 249 1.92 8.25 1.69
C ALA A 249 0.85 7.15 1.81
N GLU A 250 -0.28 7.46 2.44
CA GLU A 250 -1.39 6.54 2.72
C GLU A 250 -2.65 6.87 1.91
N ALA A 251 -2.61 7.91 1.08
CA ALA A 251 -3.81 8.56 0.54
C ALA A 251 -3.82 8.68 -0.98
N HIS A 252 -3.26 7.69 -1.68
CA HIS A 252 -3.29 7.62 -3.13
C HIS A 252 -4.74 7.68 -3.62
N GLY A 253 -5.12 8.78 -4.27
CA GLY A 253 -6.47 8.96 -4.77
C GLY A 253 -7.52 9.41 -3.74
N ALA A 254 -7.14 9.76 -2.52
CA ALA A 254 -8.11 10.41 -1.63
C ALA A 254 -8.53 11.79 -2.19
N LEU A 255 -9.77 12.22 -1.93
CA LEU A 255 -10.30 13.52 -2.36
C LEU A 255 -10.76 14.34 -1.15
N TYR A 256 -10.28 15.57 -1.06
CA TYR A 256 -10.80 16.60 -0.17
C TYR A 256 -11.65 17.59 -0.97
N LYS A 257 -12.96 17.64 -0.71
CA LYS A 257 -13.92 18.52 -1.41
C LYS A 257 -13.81 18.44 -2.94
N GLY A 258 -13.64 17.23 -3.47
CA GLY A 258 -13.51 16.97 -4.91
C GLY A 258 -12.09 17.15 -5.47
N HIS A 259 -11.13 17.63 -4.69
CA HIS A 259 -9.74 17.82 -5.10
C HIS A 259 -8.84 16.69 -4.57
N ARG A 260 -7.92 16.19 -5.40
CA ARG A 260 -6.97 15.16 -5.00
C ARG A 260 -6.02 15.69 -3.94
N VAL A 261 -5.78 14.88 -2.91
CA VAL A 261 -4.73 15.14 -1.93
C VAL A 261 -3.35 15.08 -2.56
N GLY A 262 -2.39 15.73 -1.93
CA GLY A 262 -1.02 15.93 -2.43
C GLY A 262 -0.83 17.22 -3.20
N ASN A 263 -1.90 17.86 -3.69
CA ASN A 263 -1.84 19.19 -4.31
C ASN A 263 -2.73 20.25 -3.62
N LEU A 264 -2.90 20.13 -2.31
CA LEU A 264 -3.66 21.06 -1.47
C LEU A 264 -2.73 21.94 -0.61
N GLY A 265 -1.50 21.48 -0.36
CA GLY A 265 -0.42 22.18 0.34
C GLY A 265 0.49 23.01 -0.57
N ASP A 266 1.70 23.32 -0.11
CA ASP A 266 2.79 23.84 -0.96
C ASP A 266 3.49 22.69 -1.71
N VAL A 267 3.52 21.50 -1.09
CA VAL A 267 4.19 20.30 -1.61
C VAL A 267 3.56 19.04 -1.01
N GLY A 268 3.33 18.02 -1.83
CA GLY A 268 2.82 16.72 -1.39
C GLY A 268 3.83 15.59 -1.59
N CYS A 269 3.88 14.67 -0.64
CA CYS A 269 4.80 13.54 -0.63
C CYS A 269 4.03 12.21 -0.61
N PHE A 270 4.46 11.26 -1.44
CA PHE A 270 3.85 9.94 -1.57
C PHE A 270 4.89 8.84 -1.35
N SER A 271 4.40 7.66 -0.95
CA SER A 271 5.19 6.44 -0.77
C SER A 271 4.65 5.34 -1.68
N PHE A 272 5.55 4.63 -2.35
CA PHE A 272 5.23 3.47 -3.17
C PHE A 272 5.83 2.19 -2.59
N TYR A 273 5.92 2.12 -1.26
CA TYR A 273 6.36 0.92 -0.55
C TYR A 273 5.47 -0.30 -0.89
N GLY A 274 5.97 -1.52 -0.68
CA GLY A 274 5.34 -2.78 -1.10
C GLY A 274 3.88 -2.97 -0.67
N ASN A 275 3.45 -2.35 0.43
CA ASN A 275 2.07 -2.46 0.92
C ASN A 275 1.17 -1.27 0.58
N LYS A 276 1.65 -0.26 -0.16
CA LYS A 276 0.88 0.93 -0.55
C LYS A 276 -0.04 0.59 -1.72
N THR A 277 -1.11 1.38 -1.90
CA THR A 277 -2.13 1.14 -2.94
C THR A 277 -1.51 1.08 -4.34
N VAL A 278 -0.55 1.97 -4.61
CA VAL A 278 0.36 1.90 -5.76
C VAL A 278 1.75 1.56 -5.21
N THR A 279 2.45 0.62 -5.83
CA THR A 279 3.77 0.19 -5.38
C THR A 279 4.84 0.21 -6.47
N THR A 280 6.07 0.50 -6.09
CA THR A 280 7.28 0.32 -6.89
C THR A 280 8.26 -0.63 -6.19
N GLY A 281 7.76 -1.44 -5.24
CA GLY A 281 8.56 -2.16 -4.24
C GLY A 281 9.07 -1.22 -3.16
N GLU A 282 9.97 -0.31 -3.55
CA GLU A 282 10.39 0.87 -2.80
C GLU A 282 10.27 2.08 -3.72
N GLY A 283 9.87 3.23 -3.20
CA GLY A 283 9.76 4.47 -4.00
C GLY A 283 8.99 5.57 -3.31
N GLY A 284 9.12 6.78 -3.85
CA GLY A 284 8.32 7.93 -3.44
C GLY A 284 8.13 8.91 -4.59
N MET A 285 7.26 9.89 -4.37
CA MET A 285 7.03 11.02 -5.27
C MET A 285 6.88 12.28 -4.45
N ILE A 286 7.40 13.38 -4.98
CA ILE A 286 7.05 14.72 -4.52
C ILE A 286 6.25 15.39 -5.63
N VAL A 287 5.14 16.05 -5.31
CA VAL A 287 4.36 16.86 -6.24
C VAL A 287 4.25 18.30 -5.76
N THR A 288 4.23 19.25 -6.68
CA THR A 288 4.04 20.68 -6.40
C THR A 288 3.68 21.44 -7.68
N ASP A 289 3.02 22.59 -7.53
CA ASP A 289 2.81 23.55 -8.62
C ASP A 289 3.90 24.62 -8.70
N ASN A 290 4.80 24.71 -7.72
CA ASN A 290 5.84 25.72 -7.69
C ASN A 290 7.07 25.29 -8.52
N PRO A 291 7.41 26.00 -9.62
CA PRO A 291 8.53 25.65 -10.49
C PRO A 291 9.90 25.76 -9.79
N ASP A 292 10.09 26.79 -8.96
CA ASP A 292 11.35 27.01 -8.24
C ASP A 292 11.59 25.91 -7.21
N LEU A 293 10.51 25.50 -6.51
CA LEU A 293 10.56 24.38 -5.57
C LEU A 293 10.85 23.07 -6.29
N ALA A 294 10.18 22.81 -7.43
CA ALA A 294 10.40 21.61 -8.22
C ALA A 294 11.85 21.51 -8.72
N GLU A 295 12.43 22.60 -9.21
CA GLU A 295 13.83 22.64 -9.66
C GLU A 295 14.80 22.41 -8.51
N LYS A 296 14.58 23.08 -7.36
CA LYS A 296 15.40 22.88 -6.17
C LYS A 296 15.35 21.42 -5.68
N ILE A 297 14.17 20.80 -5.70
CA ILE A 297 14.01 19.37 -5.37
C ILE A 297 14.82 18.50 -6.33
N ARG A 298 14.76 18.75 -7.65
CA ARG A 298 15.52 17.97 -8.66
C ARG A 298 17.03 18.07 -8.42
N ILE A 299 17.54 19.28 -8.15
CA ILE A 299 18.95 19.52 -7.84
C ILE A 299 19.36 18.77 -6.58
N LEU A 300 18.64 18.95 -5.47
CA LEU A 300 18.95 18.30 -4.20
C LEU A 300 18.84 16.77 -4.27
N ARG A 301 17.90 16.22 -5.06
CA ARG A 301 17.73 14.77 -5.26
C ARG A 301 18.94 14.10 -5.89
N ASP A 302 19.66 14.84 -6.74
CA ASP A 302 20.75 14.35 -7.58
C ASP A 302 22.06 15.03 -7.24
N HIS A 303 22.53 14.80 -6.01
CA HIS A 303 23.81 15.24 -5.45
C HIS A 303 24.04 16.76 -5.40
N GLY A 304 23.02 17.57 -5.66
CA GLY A 304 23.17 19.03 -5.73
C GLY A 304 23.91 19.48 -6.99
N MET A 305 23.92 18.65 -8.02
CA MET A 305 24.60 18.92 -9.28
C MET A 305 23.92 20.06 -10.04
N SER A 306 24.73 20.93 -10.64
CA SER A 306 24.29 22.04 -11.49
C SER A 306 23.56 21.50 -12.73
N PRO A 307 22.41 22.08 -13.12
CA PRO A 307 21.71 21.69 -14.34
C PRO A 307 22.51 22.04 -15.61
N THR A 308 23.40 23.03 -15.53
CA THR A 308 24.13 23.58 -16.69
C THR A 308 25.59 23.17 -16.74
N LYS A 309 26.15 22.58 -15.67
CA LYS A 309 27.55 22.15 -15.60
C LYS A 309 27.71 20.79 -14.93
N LYS A 310 27.93 19.75 -15.73
CA LYS A 310 28.12 18.37 -15.27
C LYS A 310 29.27 18.26 -14.24
N TYR A 311 29.07 17.46 -13.19
CA TYR A 311 29.99 17.26 -12.06
C TYR A 311 30.31 18.51 -11.22
N TRP A 312 29.63 19.63 -11.46
CA TRP A 312 29.72 20.82 -10.62
C TRP A 312 28.56 20.83 -9.64
N HIS A 313 28.83 20.94 -8.35
CA HIS A 313 27.80 20.86 -7.31
C HIS A 313 27.60 22.24 -6.68
N ILE A 314 26.36 22.73 -6.71
CA ILE A 314 25.98 24.08 -6.27
C ILE A 314 25.27 24.08 -4.91
N ALA A 315 24.94 22.89 -4.40
CA ALA A 315 24.36 22.68 -3.09
C ALA A 315 24.86 21.33 -2.55
N LEU A 316 24.76 21.15 -1.23
CA LEU A 316 24.87 19.82 -0.64
C LEU A 316 23.57 19.06 -0.92
N GLY A 317 23.59 18.15 -1.89
CA GLY A 317 22.45 17.29 -2.20
C GLY A 317 22.59 15.87 -1.66
N TYR A 318 21.72 15.00 -2.17
CA TYR A 318 21.55 13.63 -1.74
C TYR A 318 21.55 12.68 -2.94
N ASN A 319 21.56 11.37 -2.67
CA ASN A 319 21.28 10.36 -3.68
C ASN A 319 19.92 9.73 -3.42
N TYR A 320 18.85 10.45 -3.77
CA TYR A 320 17.47 10.01 -3.55
C TYR A 320 16.72 9.71 -4.85
N ARG A 321 17.45 9.37 -5.91
CA ARG A 321 16.85 9.12 -7.23
C ARG A 321 16.12 7.77 -7.25
N MET A 322 14.95 7.74 -7.89
CA MET A 322 14.26 6.51 -8.26
C MET A 322 14.95 5.86 -9.47
N THR A 323 15.00 4.53 -9.50
CA THR A 323 15.47 3.77 -10.66
C THR A 323 14.39 3.66 -11.75
N ASN A 324 14.81 3.46 -13.00
CA ASN A 324 13.91 3.23 -14.11
C ASN A 324 13.14 1.90 -13.97
N LEU A 325 13.68 0.91 -13.23
CA LEU A 325 12.97 -0.32 -12.88
C LEU A 325 11.79 -0.06 -11.94
N GLN A 326 12.01 0.72 -10.88
CA GLN A 326 10.94 1.14 -9.96
C GLN A 326 9.88 1.95 -10.72
N ALA A 327 10.31 2.90 -11.55
CA ALA A 327 9.39 3.72 -12.33
C ALA A 327 8.59 2.90 -13.36
N ALA A 328 9.18 1.87 -13.97
CA ALA A 328 8.48 0.96 -14.87
C ALA A 328 7.33 0.23 -14.17
N LEU A 329 7.57 -0.25 -12.93
CA LEU A 329 6.52 -0.81 -12.08
C LEU A 329 5.44 0.25 -11.77
N GLY A 330 5.85 1.46 -11.41
CA GLY A 330 4.95 2.57 -11.09
C GLY A 330 4.04 2.96 -12.26
N VAL A 331 4.57 3.01 -13.48
CA VAL A 331 3.78 3.26 -14.69
C VAL A 331 2.70 2.20 -14.87
N ALA A 332 3.05 0.91 -14.74
CA ALA A 332 2.07 -0.17 -14.84
C ALA A 332 0.98 -0.09 -13.77
N GLN A 333 1.35 0.25 -12.53
CA GLN A 333 0.41 0.42 -11.43
C GLN A 333 -0.53 1.62 -11.65
N MET A 334 -0.01 2.75 -12.15
CA MET A 334 -0.83 3.93 -12.44
C MET A 334 -1.87 3.67 -13.52
N GLU A 335 -1.58 2.80 -14.48
CA GLU A 335 -2.58 2.36 -15.48
C GLU A 335 -3.72 1.53 -14.87
N LYS A 336 -3.61 1.09 -13.61
CA LYS A 336 -4.61 0.29 -12.88
C LYS A 336 -5.22 1.02 -11.69
N ILE A 337 -4.79 2.25 -11.38
CA ILE A 337 -5.08 2.90 -10.09
C ILE A 337 -6.57 2.96 -9.74
N ASP A 338 -7.44 3.26 -10.70
CA ASP A 338 -8.88 3.33 -10.46
C ASP A 338 -9.47 1.97 -10.07
N SER A 339 -9.01 0.88 -10.71
CA SER A 339 -9.43 -0.48 -10.34
C SER A 339 -8.92 -0.90 -8.97
N LEU A 340 -7.71 -0.47 -8.59
CA LEU A 340 -7.14 -0.73 -7.26
C LEU A 340 -7.95 -0.01 -6.19
N LEU A 341 -8.34 1.24 -6.43
CA LEU A 341 -9.17 2.02 -5.52
C LEU A 341 -10.61 1.51 -5.43
N ALA A 342 -11.21 1.11 -6.54
CA ALA A 342 -12.53 0.47 -6.54
C ALA A 342 -12.53 -0.82 -5.71
N ALA A 343 -11.46 -1.62 -5.77
CA ALA A 343 -11.31 -2.81 -4.94
C ALA A 343 -11.18 -2.46 -3.44
N LYS A 344 -10.42 -1.43 -3.08
CA LYS A 344 -10.33 -0.93 -1.70
C LYS A 344 -11.68 -0.46 -1.18
N GLU A 345 -12.45 0.25 -2.01
CA GLU A 345 -13.78 0.74 -1.64
C GLU A 345 -14.76 -0.40 -1.41
N ARG A 346 -14.81 -1.40 -2.31
CA ARG A 346 -15.61 -2.62 -2.12
C ARG A 346 -15.32 -3.28 -0.77
N ILE A 347 -14.03 -3.46 -0.44
CA ILE A 347 -13.60 -4.06 0.84
C ILE A 347 -14.06 -3.20 2.02
N SER A 348 -13.88 -1.87 1.93
CA SER A 348 -14.30 -0.92 2.95
C SER A 348 -15.80 -1.00 3.26
N VAL A 349 -16.63 -0.92 2.22
CA VAL A 349 -18.09 -1.00 2.33
C VAL A 349 -18.51 -2.32 2.97
N ARG A 350 -17.90 -3.43 2.56
CA ARG A 350 -18.24 -4.76 3.09
C ARG A 350 -17.88 -4.90 4.56
N TYR A 351 -16.70 -4.42 4.98
CA TYR A 351 -16.35 -4.37 6.40
C TYR A 351 -17.31 -3.51 7.20
N SER A 352 -17.64 -2.31 6.70
CA SER A 352 -18.56 -1.39 7.36
C SER A 352 -19.92 -2.04 7.59
N GLU A 353 -20.49 -2.64 6.56
CA GLU A 353 -21.79 -3.31 6.66
C GLU A 353 -21.76 -4.52 7.60
N ALA A 354 -20.70 -5.32 7.56
CA ALA A 354 -20.59 -6.52 8.38
C ALA A 354 -20.32 -6.23 9.86
N LEU A 355 -19.61 -5.14 10.19
CA LEU A 355 -19.14 -4.84 11.55
C LEU A 355 -19.94 -3.73 12.27
N LYS A 356 -20.79 -2.95 11.59
CA LYS A 356 -21.49 -1.78 12.18
C LYS A 356 -22.28 -2.06 13.46
N ASN A 357 -22.75 -3.28 13.65
CA ASN A 357 -23.57 -3.67 14.81
C ASN A 357 -22.80 -4.45 15.88
N VAL A 358 -21.48 -4.58 15.78
CA VAL A 358 -20.66 -5.30 16.77
C VAL A 358 -20.35 -4.36 17.95
N PRO A 359 -20.84 -4.65 19.18
CA PRO A 359 -20.62 -3.78 20.33
C PRO A 359 -19.13 -3.50 20.59
N GLY A 360 -18.77 -2.23 20.72
CA GLY A 360 -17.40 -1.81 21.01
C GLY A 360 -16.44 -1.81 19.82
N ILE A 361 -16.88 -2.15 18.62
CA ILE A 361 -16.12 -1.91 17.38
C ILE A 361 -16.56 -0.57 16.80
N ASN A 362 -15.64 0.41 16.75
CA ASN A 362 -15.91 1.65 16.02
C ASN A 362 -15.26 1.58 14.64
N LEU A 363 -16.04 1.92 13.62
CA LEU A 363 -15.64 1.94 12.23
C LEU A 363 -14.96 3.27 11.87
N PRO A 364 -14.07 3.29 10.87
CA PRO A 364 -13.53 4.55 10.38
C PRO A 364 -14.67 5.39 9.78
N GLN A 365 -14.74 6.68 10.14
CA GLN A 365 -15.84 7.56 9.75
C GLN A 365 -15.77 7.96 8.27
N SER A 366 -16.95 8.24 7.70
CA SER A 366 -17.11 8.81 6.36
C SER A 366 -17.71 10.20 6.48
N HIS A 367 -17.26 11.14 5.64
CA HIS A 367 -17.82 12.48 5.56
C HIS A 367 -18.11 12.85 4.11
N ASP A 368 -19.17 13.63 3.88
CA ASP A 368 -19.59 14.05 2.53
C ASP A 368 -18.53 14.87 1.78
N TRP A 369 -17.62 15.51 2.52
CA TRP A 369 -16.52 16.29 1.96
C TRP A 369 -15.26 15.45 1.64
N ALA A 370 -15.22 14.17 2.02
CA ALA A 370 -14.04 13.32 1.86
C ALA A 370 -14.35 12.04 1.07
N VAL A 371 -13.49 11.74 0.10
CA VAL A 371 -13.37 10.38 -0.46
C VAL A 371 -12.09 9.76 0.09
N ARG A 372 -12.24 8.65 0.80
CA ARG A 372 -11.11 7.90 1.38
C ARG A 372 -10.54 6.96 0.33
N SER A 373 -9.21 6.84 0.28
CA SER A 373 -8.57 5.80 -0.54
C SER A 373 -8.52 4.44 0.16
N THR A 374 -8.79 4.40 1.46
CA THR A 374 -8.76 3.22 2.34
C THR A 374 -7.50 2.38 2.13
N TRP A 375 -6.33 2.95 2.47
CA TRP A 375 -5.07 2.18 2.36
C TRP A 375 -5.13 0.92 3.23
N LEU A 376 -5.49 1.10 4.50
CA LEU A 376 -5.86 0.03 5.42
C LEU A 376 -7.23 0.34 6.01
N TYR A 377 -8.08 -0.67 6.13
CA TYR A 377 -9.32 -0.57 6.87
C TYR A 377 -9.03 -0.77 8.37
N THR A 378 -9.06 0.33 9.11
CA THR A 378 -8.67 0.36 10.52
C THR A 378 -9.87 0.68 11.39
N ILE A 379 -10.11 -0.19 12.39
CA ILE A 379 -11.17 -0.03 13.40
C ILE A 379 -10.56 0.38 14.74
N THR A 380 -11.37 0.84 15.69
CA THR A 380 -10.96 0.90 17.11
C THR A 380 -11.78 -0.04 17.98
N VAL A 381 -11.15 -0.62 18.99
CA VAL A 381 -11.76 -1.58 19.92
C VAL A 381 -11.95 -0.93 21.29
N ASN A 382 -13.20 -0.72 21.69
CA ASN A 382 -13.56 -0.28 23.03
C ASN A 382 -13.68 -1.49 23.96
N THR A 383 -12.70 -1.68 24.84
CA THR A 383 -12.64 -2.81 25.76
C THR A 383 -13.88 -2.98 26.63
N LYS A 384 -14.52 -1.88 27.08
CA LYS A 384 -15.68 -1.97 27.96
C LYS A 384 -16.90 -2.57 27.26
N SER A 385 -17.12 -2.18 26.01
CA SER A 385 -18.28 -2.64 25.23
C SER A 385 -18.01 -3.93 24.46
N PHE A 386 -16.77 -4.14 24.00
CA PHE A 386 -16.36 -5.34 23.27
C PHE A 386 -16.05 -6.52 24.23
N GLY A 387 -15.75 -6.24 25.50
CA GLY A 387 -15.40 -7.22 26.53
C GLY A 387 -13.93 -7.68 26.51
N LYS A 388 -13.20 -7.36 25.44
CA LYS A 388 -11.78 -7.73 25.24
C LYS A 388 -11.02 -6.55 24.64
N ASN A 389 -9.70 -6.51 24.84
CA ASN A 389 -8.88 -5.42 24.31
C ASN A 389 -8.41 -5.70 22.87
N ARG A 390 -7.84 -4.67 22.23
CA ARG A 390 -7.32 -4.70 20.86
C ARG A 390 -6.26 -5.80 20.65
N ASP A 391 -5.33 -5.95 21.59
CA ASP A 391 -4.22 -6.92 21.47
C ASP A 391 -4.70 -8.36 21.58
N GLN A 392 -5.69 -8.63 22.44
CA GLN A 392 -6.33 -9.93 22.54
C GLN A 392 -7.05 -10.31 21.24
N LEU A 393 -7.77 -9.36 20.61
CA LEU A 393 -8.39 -9.58 19.31
C LEU A 393 -7.35 -9.84 18.22
N MET A 394 -6.26 -9.08 18.22
CA MET A 394 -5.17 -9.26 17.25
C MET A 394 -4.53 -10.65 17.36
N GLU A 395 -4.25 -11.13 18.58
CA GLU A 395 -3.70 -12.48 18.79
C GLU A 395 -4.71 -13.57 18.38
N PHE A 396 -6.00 -13.35 18.64
CA PHE A 396 -7.05 -14.26 18.20
C PHE A 396 -7.15 -14.35 16.68
N LEU A 397 -7.14 -13.21 15.96
CA LEU A 397 -7.09 -13.18 14.49
C LEU A 397 -5.87 -13.93 13.96
N LYS A 398 -4.71 -13.72 14.56
CA LYS A 398 -3.48 -14.42 14.20
C LYS A 398 -3.61 -15.94 14.38
N SER A 399 -4.26 -16.41 15.46
CA SER A 399 -4.54 -17.84 15.66
C SER A 399 -5.45 -18.46 14.58
N GLN A 400 -6.20 -17.61 13.87
CA GLN A 400 -7.06 -17.97 12.74
C GLN A 400 -6.39 -17.71 11.38
N GLU A 401 -5.07 -17.50 11.37
CA GLU A 401 -4.27 -17.17 10.18
C GLU A 401 -4.74 -15.87 9.49
N ILE A 402 -5.18 -14.89 10.27
CA ILE A 402 -5.57 -13.56 9.78
C ILE A 402 -4.58 -12.55 10.34
N ASP A 403 -3.81 -11.91 9.47
CA ASP A 403 -2.94 -10.81 9.88
C ASP A 403 -3.77 -9.63 10.35
N ALA A 404 -3.30 -8.97 11.40
CA ALA A 404 -3.75 -7.64 11.74
C ALA A 404 -2.55 -6.84 12.26
N ARG A 405 -2.64 -5.51 12.18
CA ARG A 405 -1.58 -4.62 12.69
C ARG A 405 -2.15 -3.63 13.70
N PRO A 406 -1.42 -3.34 14.79
CA PRO A 406 -1.82 -2.24 15.65
C PRO A 406 -1.76 -0.93 14.84
N ALA A 407 -2.59 0.04 15.22
CA ALA A 407 -2.41 1.41 14.77
C ALA A 407 -1.03 1.95 15.20
N PHE A 408 -0.59 3.04 14.55
CA PHE A 408 0.70 3.64 14.86
C PHE A 408 0.81 4.02 16.34
N PRO A 409 1.89 3.62 17.03
CA PRO A 409 2.17 4.16 18.35
C PRO A 409 2.48 5.65 18.21
N SER A 410 1.89 6.47 19.08
CA SER A 410 2.07 7.92 19.07
C SER A 410 3.55 8.29 19.13
N ILE A 411 4.01 9.07 18.16
CA ILE A 411 5.43 9.34 17.94
C ILE A 411 6.06 10.01 19.19
N HIS A 412 5.32 10.88 19.87
CA HIS A 412 5.82 11.59 21.06
C HIS A 412 6.14 10.67 22.26
N LYS A 413 5.63 9.42 22.27
CA LYS A 413 5.95 8.39 23.28
C LYS A 413 7.11 7.49 22.88
N GLN A 414 7.54 7.53 21.62
CA GLN A 414 8.62 6.67 21.13
C GLN A 414 9.94 7.05 21.83
N PRO A 415 10.84 6.09 22.14
CA PRO A 415 12.06 6.36 22.92
C PRO A 415 12.95 7.48 22.38
N ILE A 416 13.00 7.67 21.05
CA ILE A 416 13.83 8.69 20.42
C ILE A 416 13.25 10.12 20.53
N TYR A 417 11.97 10.25 20.91
CA TYR A 417 11.28 11.55 21.05
C TYR A 417 10.88 11.81 22.50
N ASN A 418 10.19 10.85 23.13
CA ASN A 418 9.75 10.82 24.53
C ASN A 418 9.55 12.21 25.17
N THR A 419 8.60 13.00 24.66
CA THR A 419 8.51 14.43 24.99
C THR A 419 7.84 14.70 26.34
N GLY A 420 7.28 13.69 27.00
CA GLY A 420 6.47 13.83 28.21
C GLY A 420 5.09 14.48 27.99
N GLN A 421 4.75 14.85 26.75
CA GLN A 421 3.42 15.37 26.40
C GLN A 421 2.33 14.31 26.67
N LYS A 422 1.11 14.80 26.89
CA LYS A 422 -0.11 13.99 26.93
C LYS A 422 -0.99 14.40 25.76
N LEU A 423 -1.08 13.54 24.75
CA LEU A 423 -1.86 13.77 23.53
C LEU A 423 -2.93 12.68 23.50
N ALA A 424 -4.04 12.95 24.18
CA ALA A 424 -5.00 11.95 24.64
C ALA A 424 -5.70 11.22 23.49
N VAL A 425 -6.04 11.92 22.40
CA VAL A 425 -6.74 11.31 21.27
C VAL A 425 -5.81 10.35 20.53
N ALA A 426 -4.62 10.81 20.17
CA ALA A 426 -3.61 9.98 19.54
C ALA A 426 -3.21 8.78 20.41
N GLU A 427 -3.04 8.96 21.72
CA GLU A 427 -2.74 7.87 22.64
C GLU A 427 -3.87 6.83 22.68
N LYS A 428 -5.13 7.28 22.73
CA LYS A 428 -6.31 6.41 22.64
C LYS A 428 -6.34 5.65 21.32
N LEU A 429 -6.08 6.31 20.20
CA LEU A 429 -6.04 5.69 18.86
C LEU A 429 -4.93 4.65 18.74
N SER A 430 -3.71 4.95 19.20
CA SER A 430 -2.59 4.00 19.25
C SER A 430 -2.93 2.73 20.03
N ASN A 431 -3.59 2.89 21.18
CA ASN A 431 -3.91 1.78 22.09
C ASN A 431 -5.11 0.94 21.63
N THR A 432 -6.04 1.53 20.87
CA THR A 432 -7.31 0.87 20.52
C THR A 432 -7.43 0.52 19.04
N GLY A 433 -6.62 1.11 18.17
CA GLY A 433 -6.72 0.96 16.72
C GLY A 433 -6.16 -0.37 16.19
N LEU A 434 -6.87 -1.03 15.28
CA LEU A 434 -6.49 -2.29 14.66
C LEU A 434 -6.75 -2.23 13.15
N SER A 435 -5.70 -2.37 12.36
CA SER A 435 -5.79 -2.45 10.90
C SER A 435 -6.05 -3.90 10.49
N LEU A 436 -7.11 -4.10 9.72
CA LEU A 436 -7.54 -5.39 9.18
C LEU A 436 -6.94 -5.62 7.78
N PRO A 437 -6.89 -6.88 7.31
CA PRO A 437 -6.49 -7.20 5.94
C PRO A 437 -7.21 -6.32 4.92
N SER A 438 -6.43 -5.72 4.04
CA SER A 438 -6.91 -4.73 3.07
C SER A 438 -6.28 -4.94 1.69
N SER A 439 -5.71 -6.12 1.40
CA SER A 439 -5.20 -6.42 0.06
C SER A 439 -6.30 -6.25 -0.99
N VAL A 440 -6.00 -5.61 -2.12
CA VAL A 440 -7.00 -5.36 -3.19
C VAL A 440 -7.57 -6.65 -3.79
N ASN A 441 -6.85 -7.77 -3.64
CA ASN A 441 -7.25 -9.09 -4.10
C ASN A 441 -8.13 -9.85 -3.09
N LEU A 442 -8.49 -9.28 -1.93
CA LEU A 442 -9.36 -9.96 -0.96
C LEU A 442 -10.72 -10.24 -1.58
N LEU A 443 -11.16 -11.49 -1.48
CA LEU A 443 -12.50 -11.88 -1.90
C LEU A 443 -13.53 -11.41 -0.87
N ASP A 444 -14.77 -11.28 -1.31
CA ASP A 444 -15.90 -11.00 -0.41
C ASP A 444 -15.99 -12.04 0.72
N THR A 445 -15.73 -13.30 0.40
CA THR A 445 -15.67 -14.41 1.37
C THR A 445 -14.52 -14.30 2.36
N ASP A 446 -13.39 -13.67 1.97
CA ASP A 446 -12.27 -13.44 2.88
C ASP A 446 -12.64 -12.39 3.93
N VAL A 447 -13.26 -11.29 3.49
CA VAL A 447 -13.77 -10.23 4.36
C VAL A 447 -14.82 -10.78 5.32
N ASP A 448 -15.74 -11.62 4.82
CA ASP A 448 -16.77 -12.26 5.66
C ASP A 448 -16.17 -13.18 6.72
N ARG A 449 -15.15 -13.97 6.35
CA ARG A 449 -14.39 -14.81 7.30
C ARG A 449 -13.80 -13.95 8.41
N ILE A 450 -13.15 -12.83 8.06
CA ILE A 450 -12.55 -11.92 9.04
C ILE A 450 -13.62 -11.36 9.98
N CYS A 451 -14.74 -10.87 9.43
CA CYS A 451 -15.85 -10.34 10.22
C CYS A 451 -16.48 -11.40 11.13
N THR A 452 -16.60 -12.64 10.65
CA THR A 452 -17.14 -13.77 11.43
C THR A 452 -16.22 -14.09 12.61
N VAL A 453 -14.91 -14.18 12.37
CA VAL A 453 -13.92 -14.41 13.43
C VAL A 453 -13.97 -13.30 14.50
N ILE A 454 -14.11 -12.03 14.10
CA ILE A 454 -14.26 -10.91 15.05
C ILE A 454 -15.53 -11.07 15.90
N LYS A 455 -16.67 -11.42 15.28
CA LYS A 455 -17.95 -11.62 15.98
C LYS A 455 -17.89 -12.80 16.95
N THR A 456 -17.37 -13.94 16.52
CA THR A 456 -17.18 -15.11 17.38
C THR A 456 -16.27 -14.80 18.57
N PHE A 457 -15.21 -14.00 18.36
CA PHE A 457 -14.36 -13.58 19.46
C PHE A 457 -15.06 -12.66 20.46
N HIS A 458 -16.00 -11.83 19.99
CA HIS A 458 -16.81 -10.99 20.87
C HIS A 458 -17.75 -11.82 21.75
N GLU A 459 -18.40 -12.84 21.17
CA GLU A 459 -19.42 -13.68 21.81
C GLU A 459 -18.86 -14.68 22.83
N ASN A 460 -17.67 -15.22 22.59
CA ASN A 460 -16.95 -16.11 23.52
C ASN A 460 -16.46 -15.37 24.76
#